data_AF-K1RS97-F1
#
_entry.id   AF-K1RS97-F1
#
_cell.length_a   1.000
_cell.length_b   1.000
_cell.length_c   1.000
_cell.angle_alpha   90.00
_cell.angle_beta   90.00
_cell.angle_gamma   90.00
#
_symmetry.space_group_name_H-M   'P 1'
#
loop_
_entity.id
_entity.type
_entity.pdbx_description
1 polymer ?
#
loop_
_entity_poly.entity_id
_entity_poly.type
_entity_poly.pdbx_seq_one_letter_code
_entity_poly.pdbx_strand_id
1 'polypeptide(L)'
;MFGAVTPEGITADLEAMHRIGLGGAYLMPIKGVEQGPQYEGKAQQLTPEWWRMVTHSMREADRLGMQLGMHICDGFALAGGPWIT
;
A
#
# COMPACT_ATOMS: atom_id res chain seq x y z
N MET A 1 -3.54 -5.71 2.53
CA MET A 1 -4.20 -6.30 3.72
C MET A 1 -3.17 -7.08 4.52
N PHE A 2 -3.17 -7.00 5.85
CA PHE A 2 -2.35 -7.84 6.75
C PHE A 2 -0.84 -7.90 6.42
N GLY A 3 -0.27 -6.83 5.84
CA GLY A 3 1.14 -6.81 5.40
C GLY A 3 1.52 -7.82 4.30
N ALA A 4 0.55 -8.50 3.68
CA ALA A 4 0.77 -9.43 2.57
C ALA A 4 0.73 -8.66 1.24
N VAL A 5 1.91 -8.22 0.79
CA VAL A 5 2.10 -7.38 -0.41
C VAL A 5 3.38 -7.82 -1.11
N THR A 6 3.38 -7.85 -2.44
CA THR A 6 4.57 -8.15 -3.26
C THR A 6 4.75 -7.11 -4.38
N PRO A 7 5.98 -6.88 -4.86
CA PRO A 7 6.24 -6.01 -6.01
C PRO A 7 5.50 -6.44 -7.28
N GLU A 8 5.43 -7.75 -7.53
CA GLU A 8 4.79 -8.31 -8.72
C GLU A 8 3.28 -8.05 -8.71
N GLY A 9 2.65 -8.18 -7.53
CA GLY A 9 1.22 -7.87 -7.35
C GLY A 9 0.95 -6.38 -7.55
N ILE A 10 1.77 -5.51 -6.97
CA ILE A 10 1.67 -4.05 -7.15
C ILE A 10 1.72 -3.67 -8.64
N THR A 11 2.69 -4.19 -9.39
CA THR A 11 2.83 -3.92 -10.83
C THR A 11 1.60 -4.42 -11.59
N ALA A 12 1.17 -5.66 -11.35
CA ALA A 12 0.01 -6.23 -12.02
C ALA A 12 -1.28 -5.44 -11.76
N ASP A 13 -1.50 -5.01 -10.51
CA ASP A 13 -2.67 -4.23 -10.10
C ASP A 13 -2.70 -2.85 -10.76
N LEU A 14 -1.59 -2.10 -10.71
CA LEU A 14 -1.54 -0.76 -11.31
C LEU A 14 -1.63 -0.81 -12.84
N GLU A 15 -1.01 -1.81 -13.49
CA GLU A 15 -1.18 -2.01 -14.92
C GLU A 15 -2.63 -2.37 -15.28
N ALA A 16 -3.31 -3.16 -14.45
CA ALA A 16 -4.73 -3.47 -14.67
C ALA A 16 -5.60 -2.22 -14.54
N MET A 17 -5.36 -1.38 -13.54
CA MET A 17 -6.06 -0.11 -13.35
C MET A 17 -5.82 0.85 -14.53
N HIS A 18 -4.57 0.98 -14.98
CA HIS A 18 -4.22 1.80 -16.14
C HIS A 18 -4.92 1.31 -17.41
N ARG A 19 -4.93 0.00 -17.68
CA ARG A 19 -5.56 -0.60 -18.88
C ARG A 19 -7.04 -0.28 -18.99
N ILE A 20 -7.75 -0.13 -17.88
CA ILE A 20 -9.18 0.21 -17.87
C ILE A 20 -9.44 1.72 -17.79
N GLY A 21 -8.40 2.55 -17.83
CA GLY A 21 -8.51 4.00 -17.86
C GLY A 21 -8.71 4.69 -16.50
N LEU A 22 -8.37 4.04 -15.39
CA LEU A 22 -8.35 4.72 -14.09
C LEU A 22 -7.19 5.72 -14.02
N GLY A 23 -7.48 6.95 -13.58
CA GLY A 23 -6.46 8.00 -13.44
C GLY A 23 -5.57 7.89 -12.19
N GLY A 24 -5.92 7.01 -11.24
CA GLY A 24 -5.20 6.89 -9.98
C GLY A 24 -5.86 5.97 -8.96
N ALA A 25 -5.23 5.85 -7.79
CA ALA A 25 -5.71 5.03 -6.68
C ALA A 25 -5.38 5.65 -5.31
N TYR A 26 -6.15 5.31 -4.27
CA TYR A 26 -5.81 5.63 -2.88
C TYR A 26 -5.19 4.41 -2.21
N LEU A 27 -3.92 4.53 -1.81
CA LEU A 27 -3.16 3.49 -1.14
C LEU A 27 -3.40 3.57 0.37
N MET A 28 -4.12 2.59 0.91
CA MET A 28 -4.47 2.49 2.32
C MET A 28 -4.18 1.08 2.84
N PRO A 29 -3.11 0.88 3.62
CA PRO A 29 -2.88 -0.41 4.27
C PRO A 29 -3.93 -0.65 5.36
N ILE A 30 -4.42 -1.87 5.46
CA ILE A 30 -5.45 -2.27 6.41
C ILE A 30 -4.96 -3.50 7.18
N LYS A 31 -4.92 -3.37 8.51
CA LYS A 31 -4.45 -4.38 9.47
C LYS A 31 -2.98 -4.79 9.30
N GLY A 32 -2.40 -5.38 10.35
CA GLY A 32 -1.00 -5.84 10.37
C GLY A 32 -0.84 -7.35 10.24
N VAL A 33 0.41 -7.81 10.16
CA VAL A 33 0.79 -9.24 10.03
C VAL A 33 0.26 -10.06 11.21
N GLU A 34 0.36 -9.55 12.43
CA GLU A 34 -0.13 -10.23 13.65
C GLU A 34 -1.64 -10.49 13.62
N GLN A 35 -2.41 -9.67 12.90
CA GLN A 35 -3.86 -9.80 12.77
C GLN A 35 -4.28 -10.77 11.66
N GLY A 36 -3.33 -11.29 10.89
CA GLY A 36 -3.55 -12.26 9.82
C GLY A 36 -2.30 -13.12 9.56
N PRO A 37 -1.79 -13.85 10.58
CA PRO A 37 -0.49 -14.54 10.50
C PRO A 37 -0.45 -15.62 9.42
N GLN A 38 -1.60 -16.21 9.07
CA GLN A 38 -1.72 -17.23 8.02
C GLN A 38 -1.39 -16.72 6.61
N TYR A 39 -1.33 -15.41 6.39
CA TYR A 39 -0.95 -14.82 5.11
C TYR A 39 0.56 -14.57 4.98
N GLU A 40 1.32 -14.84 6.04
CA GLU A 40 2.78 -14.74 6.08
C GLU A 40 3.35 -13.39 5.58
N GLY A 41 2.58 -12.31 5.79
CA GLY A 41 2.92 -10.98 5.32
C GLY A 41 4.30 -10.52 5.79
N LYS A 42 5.01 -9.81 4.90
CA LYS A 42 6.38 -9.28 5.15
C LYS A 42 6.43 -7.76 5.22
N ALA A 43 5.39 -7.07 4.75
CA ALA A 43 5.34 -5.62 4.64
C ALA A 43 4.50 -4.99 5.78
N GLN A 44 4.87 -5.22 7.03
CA GLN A 44 4.25 -4.56 8.18
C GLN A 44 4.43 -3.04 8.10
N GLN A 45 3.37 -2.27 8.33
CA GLN A 45 3.38 -0.81 8.22
C GLN A 45 4.53 -0.17 9.00
N LEU A 46 5.11 0.89 8.42
CA LEU A 46 6.26 1.66 8.94
C LEU A 46 7.61 0.93 9.00
N THR A 47 7.67 -0.38 8.69
CA THR A 47 8.94 -1.09 8.53
C THR A 47 9.64 -0.72 7.21
N PRO A 48 10.97 -0.96 7.08
CA PRO A 48 11.68 -0.73 5.83
C PRO A 48 11.13 -1.50 4.63
N GLU A 49 10.61 -2.72 4.84
CA GLU A 49 9.99 -3.53 3.78
C GLU A 49 8.70 -2.87 3.26
N TRP A 50 7.86 -2.35 4.17
CA TRP A 50 6.66 -1.62 3.75
C TRP A 50 6.99 -0.35 2.98
N TRP A 51 8.00 0.42 3.41
CA TRP A 51 8.44 1.60 2.66
C TRP A 51 9.03 1.24 1.28
N ARG A 52 9.67 0.08 1.13
CA ARG A 52 10.06 -0.44 -0.20
C ARG A 52 8.85 -0.69 -1.09
N MET A 53 7.79 -1.28 -0.56
CA MET A 53 6.54 -1.51 -1.31
C MET A 53 5.89 -0.18 -1.73
N VAL A 54 5.79 0.79 -0.81
CA VAL A 54 5.25 2.13 -1.13
C VAL A 54 6.09 2.81 -2.22
N THR A 55 7.42 2.74 -2.13
CA THR A 55 8.33 3.29 -3.14
C THR A 55 8.13 2.63 -4.50
N HIS A 56 7.97 1.30 -4.53
CA HIS A 56 7.68 0.55 -5.75
C HIS A 56 6.32 0.98 -6.36
N SER A 57 5.27 1.09 -5.54
CA SER A 57 3.96 1.58 -6.00
C SER A 57 4.04 2.98 -6.60
N MET A 58 4.78 3.92 -5.98
CA MET A 58 4.95 5.27 -6.51
C MET A 58 5.69 5.29 -7.85
N ARG A 59 6.74 4.46 -8.00
CA ARG A 59 7.49 4.33 -9.26
C ARG A 59 6.63 3.75 -10.38
N GLU A 60 5.85 2.73 -10.08
CA GLU A 60 4.96 2.10 -11.05
C GLU A 60 3.82 3.04 -11.46
N ALA A 61 3.24 3.79 -10.51
CA ALA A 61 2.25 4.80 -10.82
C ALA A 61 2.82 5.91 -11.71
N ASP A 62 4.03 6.41 -11.42
CA ASP A 62 4.72 7.41 -12.25
C ASP A 62 4.98 6.89 -13.68
N ARG A 63 5.51 5.66 -13.79
CA ARG A 63 5.72 4.97 -15.09
C ARG A 63 4.44 4.89 -15.92
N LEU A 64 3.30 4.68 -15.28
CA LEU A 64 1.99 4.53 -15.92
C LEU A 64 1.21 5.85 -16.05
N GLY A 65 1.76 6.98 -15.58
CA GLY A 65 1.08 8.28 -15.57
C GLY A 65 -0.14 8.35 -14.65
N MET A 66 -0.18 7.54 -13.59
CA MET A 66 -1.25 7.48 -12.61
C MET A 66 -0.94 8.32 -11.37
N GLN A 67 -1.97 8.87 -10.72
CA GLN A 67 -1.84 9.59 -9.44
C GLN A 67 -2.10 8.67 -8.25
N LEU A 68 -1.36 8.85 -7.14
CA LEU A 68 -1.62 8.15 -5.88
C LEU A 68 -2.02 9.13 -4.78
N GLY A 69 -3.05 8.76 -4.03
CA GLY A 69 -3.39 9.37 -2.74
C GLY A 69 -3.06 8.44 -1.59
N MET A 70 -2.84 8.99 -0.40
CA MET A 70 -2.69 8.22 0.84
C MET A 70 -3.57 8.83 1.93
N HIS A 71 -4.13 7.98 2.79
CA HIS A 71 -4.84 8.43 3.97
C HIS A 71 -3.87 8.97 5.03
N ILE A 72 -4.35 9.86 5.91
CA ILE A 72 -3.50 10.59 6.88
C ILE A 72 -3.04 9.73 8.07
N CYS A 73 -3.55 8.52 8.20
CA CYS A 73 -3.09 7.51 9.16
C CYS A 73 -3.21 6.10 8.56
N ASP A 74 -2.57 5.12 9.21
CA ASP A 74 -2.77 3.69 8.92
C ASP A 74 -4.25 3.30 9.16
N GLY A 75 -4.73 2.30 8.42
CA GLY A 75 -6.13 1.89 8.46
C GLY A 75 -7.06 2.79 7.63
N PHE A 76 -8.34 2.79 8.00
CA PHE A 76 -9.40 3.48 7.24
C PHE A 76 -9.86 4.81 7.85
N ALA A 77 -9.55 5.07 9.12
CA ALA A 77 -9.88 6.30 9.84
C ALA A 77 -9.15 6.32 11.20
N LEU A 78 -8.91 7.47 11.84
CA LEU A 78 -9.13 8.85 11.40
C LEU A 78 -7.82 9.65 11.41
N ALA A 79 -7.15 9.72 12.56
CA ALA A 79 -5.92 10.50 12.75
C ALA A 79 -5.09 9.99 13.95
N GLY A 80 -5.04 8.67 14.14
CA GLY A 80 -4.29 8.04 15.23
C GLY A 80 -2.87 7.66 14.84
N GLY A 81 -2.00 7.43 15.83
CA GLY A 81 -0.67 6.90 15.62
C GLY A 81 0.07 6.62 16.93
N PRO A 82 1.11 5.78 16.92
CA PRO A 82 1.87 5.41 18.13
C PRO A 82 2.66 6.56 18.78
N TRP A 83 2.73 7.72 18.11
CA TRP A 83 3.40 8.92 18.60
C TRP A 83 2.51 9.86 19.43
N ILE A 84 1.20 9.61 19.50
CA ILE A 84 0.25 10.42 20.30
C ILE A 84 0.35 10.03 21.78
N THR A 85 0.50 11.02 22.68
CA THR A 85 0.65 10.85 24.14
C THR A 85 -0.66 10.92 24.91
#